data_AF-A0A955IGN5-F1
#
_entry.id   AF-A0A955IGN5-F1
#
_cell.length_a   1.000
_cell.length_b   1.000
_cell.length_c   1.000
_cell.angle_alpha   90.00
_cell.angle_beta   90.00
_cell.angle_gamma   90.00
#
_symmetry.space_group_name_H-M   'P 1'
#
loop_
_entity.id
_entity.type
_entity.pdbx_description
1 polymer ?
#
loop_
_entity_poly.entity_id
_entity_poly.type
_entity_poly.pdbx_seq_one_letter_code
_entity_poly.pdbx_strand_id
1 'polypeptide(L)'
;MTRQDALTKARQERARAEGLLRDLLAAKAESERNLAQSNEKDRLKAVTGRSAYDNAIASTRRLVEMLDRACAEASRAPVVTVREMTAPVA
;
A
#
# COMPACT_ATOMS: atom_id res chain seq x y z
N MET A 1 -10.11 -2.05 -20.92
CA MET A 1 -9.09 -2.26 -19.87
C MET A 1 -9.19 -3.70 -19.42
N THR A 2 -8.20 -4.54 -19.70
CA THR A 2 -8.29 -5.98 -19.39
C THR A 2 -7.94 -6.24 -17.93
N ARG A 3 -8.39 -7.36 -17.36
CA ARG A 3 -8.03 -7.78 -15.99
C ARG A 3 -6.51 -7.86 -15.78
N GLN A 4 -5.78 -8.22 -16.83
CA GLN A 4 -4.31 -8.31 -16.81
C GLN A 4 -3.65 -6.92 -16.73
N ASP A 5 -4.23 -5.91 -17.37
CA ASP A 5 -3.79 -4.50 -17.23
C ASP A 5 -4.00 -3.99 -15.81
N ALA A 6 -5.14 -4.31 -15.20
CA ALA A 6 -5.47 -3.88 -13.84
C ALA A 6 -4.51 -4.49 -12.80
N LEU A 7 -4.19 -5.78 -12.93
CA LEU A 7 -3.20 -6.47 -12.09
C LEU A 7 -1.80 -5.87 -12.23
N THR A 8 -1.39 -5.59 -13.47
CA THR A 8 -0.07 -5.02 -13.73
C THR A 8 0.07 -3.63 -13.13
N LYS A 9 -0.97 -2.78 -13.29
CA LYS A 9 -1.02 -1.45 -12.69
C LYS A 9 -1.00 -1.51 -11.16
N ALA A 10 -1.80 -2.38 -10.56
CA ALA A 10 -1.83 -2.54 -9.10
C ALA A 10 -0.46 -2.95 -8.53
N ARG A 11 0.26 -3.85 -9.21
CA ARG A 11 1.62 -4.24 -8.83
C ARG A 11 2.65 -3.11 -8.97
N GLN A 12 2.55 -2.32 -10.05
CA GLN A 12 3.42 -1.16 -10.24
C GLN A 12 3.20 -0.10 -9.16
N GLU A 13 1.94 0.20 -8.85
CA GLU A 13 1.60 1.16 -7.80
C GLU A 13 2.01 0.65 -6.42
N ARG A 14 1.92 -0.67 -6.16
CA ARG A 14 2.44 -1.28 -4.94
C ARG A 14 3.95 -1.05 -4.79
N ALA A 15 4.73 -1.33 -5.85
CA ALA A 15 6.17 -1.14 -5.84
C ALA A 15 6.55 0.34 -5.61
N ARG A 16 5.79 1.28 -6.18
CA ARG A 16 5.96 2.73 -5.93
C ARG A 16 5.66 3.09 -4.49
N ALA A 17 4.56 2.60 -3.92
CA ALA A 17 4.21 2.84 -2.52
C ALA A 17 5.26 2.26 -1.55
N GLU A 18 5.84 1.10 -1.85
CA GLU A 18 6.96 0.52 -1.09
C GLU A 18 8.25 1.35 -1.21
N GLY A 19 8.53 1.90 -2.40
CA GLY A 19 9.61 2.87 -2.59
C GLY A 19 9.42 4.09 -1.70
N LEU A 20 8.27 4.74 -1.80
CA LEU A 20 7.92 5.90 -0.99
C LEU A 20 8.00 5.61 0.52
N LEU A 21 7.55 4.43 0.96
CA LEU A 21 7.63 4.03 2.36
C LEU A 21 9.08 3.98 2.87
N ARG A 22 10.00 3.46 2.06
CA ARG A 22 11.43 3.43 2.41
C ARG A 22 12.02 4.83 2.49
N ASP A 23 11.67 5.69 1.54
CA ASP A 23 12.14 7.07 1.52
C ASP A 23 11.62 7.86 2.72
N LEU A 24 10.34 7.69 3.08
CA LEU A 24 9.75 8.30 4.27
C LEU A 24 10.42 7.84 5.57
N LEU A 25 10.79 6.56 5.66
CA LEU A 25 11.52 6.02 6.82
C LEU A 25 12.93 6.62 6.92
N ALA A 26 13.63 6.73 5.79
CA ALA A 26 14.95 7.34 5.73
C ALA A 26 14.90 8.83 6.12
N ALA A 27 13.98 9.58 5.52
CA ALA A 27 13.78 11.00 5.80
C ALA A 27 13.36 11.25 7.26
N LYS A 28 12.52 10.39 7.84
CA LYS A 28 12.18 10.43 9.27
C LYS A 28 13.43 10.27 10.13
N ALA A 29 14.26 9.27 9.85
CA ALA A 29 15.47 9.01 10.62
C ALA A 29 16.48 10.18 10.53
N GLU A 30 16.63 10.77 9.34
CA GLU A 30 17.46 11.96 9.15
C GLU A 30 16.91 13.17 9.91
N SER A 31 15.60 13.43 9.82
CA SER A 31 14.95 14.51 10.56
C SER A 31 15.10 14.35 12.07
N GLU A 32 14.90 13.14 12.60
CA GLU A 32 15.08 12.84 14.03
C GLU A 32 16.53 13.07 14.48
N ARG A 33 17.53 12.75 13.64
CA ARG A 33 18.94 13.06 13.91
C ARG A 33 19.19 14.58 13.94
N ASN A 34 18.69 15.31 12.96
CA ASN A 34 18.89 16.77 12.86
C ASN A 34 18.25 17.50 14.05
N LEU A 35 17.05 17.07 14.45
CA LEU A 35 16.36 17.60 15.64
C LEU A 35 17.14 17.30 16.91
N ALA A 36 17.67 16.09 17.06
CA ALA A 36 18.51 15.72 18.21
C ALA A 36 19.81 16.55 18.28
N GLN A 37 20.46 16.79 17.13
CA GLN A 37 21.66 17.63 17.05
C GLN A 37 21.37 19.10 17.37
N SER A 38 20.18 19.60 16.99
CA SER A 38 19.77 20.99 17.22
C SER A 38 19.11 21.18 18.60
N ASN A 39 18.98 20.12 19.39
CA ASN A 39 18.23 20.08 20.66
C ASN A 39 16.79 20.62 20.51
N GLU A 40 16.23 20.49 19.31
CA GLU A 40 14.88 20.93 18.98
C GLU A 40 13.92 19.73 19.02
N LYS A 41 12.67 19.98 19.41
CA LYS A 41 11.62 18.97 19.41
C LYS A 41 10.70 19.17 18.22
N ASP A 42 10.26 18.08 17.61
CA ASP A 42 9.17 18.12 16.63
C ASP A 42 7.91 18.70 17.30
N ARG A 43 7.55 19.92 16.91
CA ARG A 43 6.42 20.67 17.49
C ARG A 43 5.09 19.98 17.25
N LEU A 44 4.93 19.34 16.10
CA LEU A 44 3.71 18.61 15.77
C LEU A 44 3.59 17.36 16.65
N LYS A 45 4.70 16.63 16.81
CA LYS A 45 4.77 15.46 17.70
C LYS A 45 4.57 15.83 19.16
N ALA A 46 5.05 17.00 19.60
CA ALA A 46 4.86 17.48 20.97
C ALA A 46 3.38 17.73 21.32
N VAL A 47 2.57 18.16 20.35
CA VAL A 47 1.14 18.46 20.57
C VAL A 47 0.25 17.25 20.30
N THR A 48 0.56 16.46 19.26
CA THR A 48 -0.33 15.39 18.76
C THR A 48 0.14 13.98 19.11
N GLY A 49 1.35 13.84 19.66
CA GLY A 49 2.00 12.55 19.90
C GLY A 49 2.57 11.87 18.64
N ARG A 50 2.39 12.46 17.45
CA ARG A 50 2.86 11.91 16.17
C ARG A 50 3.51 12.97 15.30
N SER A 51 4.62 12.63 14.64
CA SER A 51 5.23 13.50 13.63
C SER A 51 4.44 13.47 12.31
N ALA A 52 4.73 14.43 11.43
CA ALA A 52 4.21 14.42 10.06
C ALA A 52 4.66 13.15 9.32
N TYR A 53 5.91 12.70 9.56
CA TYR A 53 6.43 11.46 9.02
C TYR A 53 5.68 10.22 9.54
N ASP A 54 5.32 10.18 10.82
CA ASP A 54 4.54 9.07 11.38
C ASP A 54 3.17 8.94 10.69
N ASN A 55 2.51 10.07 10.45
CA ASN A 55 1.22 10.11 9.74
C ASN A 55 1.37 9.68 8.26
N ALA A 56 2.41 10.17 7.57
CA ALA A 56 2.70 9.79 6.20
C ALA A 56 3.02 8.29 6.07
N ILE A 57 3.89 7.76 6.95
CA ILE A 57 4.25 6.34 7.00
C ILE A 57 3.02 5.47 7.24
N ALA A 58 2.17 5.84 8.21
CA ALA A 58 0.95 5.09 8.51
C ALA A 58 0.00 5.07 7.31
N SER A 59 -0.14 6.19 6.61
CA SER A 59 -0.99 6.31 5.41
C SER A 59 -0.45 5.46 4.26
N THR A 60 0.86 5.51 3.99
CA THR A 60 1.50 4.73 2.93
C THR A 60 1.44 3.22 3.23
N ARG A 61 1.58 2.79 4.49
CA ARG A 61 1.40 1.38 4.87
C ARG A 61 -0.02 0.88 4.57
N ARG A 62 -1.04 1.67 4.92
CA ARG A 62 -2.45 1.35 4.59
C ARG A 62 -2.67 1.25 3.08
N LEU A 63 -2.02 2.11 2.30
CA LEU A 63 -2.08 2.07 0.84
C LEU A 63 -1.47 0.76 0.29
N VAL A 64 -0.29 0.36 0.78
CA VAL A 64 0.35 -0.91 0.41
C VAL A 64 -0.58 -2.08 0.74
N GLU A 65 -1.13 -2.14 1.95
CA GLU A 65 -2.08 -3.20 2.35
C GLU A 65 -3.35 -3.25 1.48
N MET A 66 -3.84 -2.09 1.03
CA MET A 66 -4.98 -2.02 0.12
C MET A 66 -4.62 -2.56 -1.27
N LEU A 67 -3.45 -2.19 -1.79
CA LEU A 67 -2.96 -2.65 -3.10
C LEU A 67 -2.64 -4.16 -3.09
N ASP A 68 -2.11 -4.67 -1.97
CA ASP A 68 -1.89 -6.10 -1.75
C ASP A 68 -3.21 -6.88 -1.78
N ARG A 69 -4.24 -6.40 -1.08
CA ARG A 69 -5.58 -6.99 -1.12
C ARG A 69 -6.18 -6.98 -2.53
N ALA A 70 -6.12 -5.85 -3.23
CA ALA A 70 -6.61 -5.74 -4.60
C ALA A 70 -5.87 -6.70 -5.56
N CYS A 71 -4.56 -6.87 -5.40
CA CYS A 71 -3.78 -7.83 -6.18
C CYS A 71 -4.18 -9.27 -5.89
N ALA A 72 -4.42 -9.60 -4.62
CA ALA A 72 -4.83 -10.94 -4.19
C ALA A 72 -6.25 -11.30 -4.67
N GLU A 73 -7.19 -10.36 -4.63
CA GLU A 73 -8.55 -10.58 -5.14
C GLU A 73 -8.55 -10.79 -6.66
N ALA A 74 -7.79 -9.96 -7.39
CA ALA A 74 -7.70 -10.06 -8.83
C ALA A 74 -6.91 -11.30 -9.30
N SER A 75 -6.06 -11.90 -8.46
CA SER A 75 -5.41 -13.19 -8.74
C SER A 75 -6.27 -14.39 -8.34
N ARG A 76 -7.15 -14.25 -7.33
CA ARG A 76 -7.92 -15.34 -6.75
C ARG A 76 -9.22 -15.69 -7.48
N ALA A 77 -9.84 -14.79 -8.26
CA ALA A 77 -11.17 -15.11 -8.79
C ALA A 77 -11.15 -16.36 -9.70
N PRO A 78 -11.81 -17.47 -9.30
CA PRO A 78 -11.86 -18.69 -10.07
C PRO A 78 -12.85 -18.56 -11.23
N VAL A 79 -12.57 -19.31 -12.30
CA VAL A 79 -13.47 -19.60 -13.41
C VAL A 79 -14.81 -20.07 -12.84
N VAL A 80 -15.87 -19.28 -13.03
CA VAL A 80 -17.24 -19.80 -12.89
C VAL A 80 -17.37 -20.83 -14.01
N THR A 81 -17.17 -22.09 -13.65
CA THR A 81 -17.44 -23.20 -14.56
C THR A 81 -18.96 -23.31 -14.58
N VAL A 82 -19.60 -22.69 -15.57
CA VAL A 82 -21.00 -22.97 -15.90
C VAL A 82 -21.00 -24.38 -16.48
N ARG A 83 -21.01 -25.37 -15.61
CA ARG A 83 -21.52 -26.71 -15.91
C ARG A 83 -22.95 -26.72 -15.36
N GLU A 84 -23.84 -27.45 -16.03
CA GLU A 84 -25.31 -27.47 -15.89
C GLU A 84 -25.99 -26.49 -16.88
N MET A 85 -26.77 -26.88 -17.90
CA MET A 85 -27.51 -28.10 -18.24
C MET A 85 -27.64 -28.22 -19.77
N THR A 86 -27.47 -29.43 -20.32
CA THR A 86 -28.40 -30.05 -21.29
C THR A 86 -27.90 -31.46 -21.56
N ALA A 87 -28.50 -32.44 -20.88
CA ALA A 87 -28.42 -33.84 -21.26
C ALA A 87 -29.18 -34.02 -22.60
N PRO A 88 -28.76 -34.96 -23.46
CA PRO A 88 -29.51 -35.28 -24.67
C PRO A 88 -30.70 -36.17 -24.28
N VAL A 89 -31.91 -35.82 -24.71
CA VAL A 89 -33.02 -36.78 -24.78
C VAL A 89 -33.41 -36.95 -26.24
N ALA A 90 -33.62 -38.20 -26.59
CA ALA A 90 -33.70 -38.80 -27.91
C ALA A 90 -34.78 -38.24 -28.84
#